data_AF-A0A968MBC6-F1
#
_entry.id   AF-A0A968MBC6-F1
#
_cell.length_a   1.000
_cell.length_b   1.000
_cell.length_c   1.000
_cell.angle_alpha   90.00
_cell.angle_beta   90.00
_cell.angle_gamma   90.00
#
_symmetry.space_group_name_H-M   'P 1'
#
loop_
_entity.id
_entity.type
_entity.pdbx_description
1 polymer ?
#
loop_
_entity_poly.entity_id
_entity_poly.type
_entity_poly.pdbx_seq_one_letter_code
_entity_poly.pdbx_strand_id
1 'polypeptide(L)'
;MYSYRDPQLNDTLGVYSNIYQFLQSYQLNKENQKNLIISSIGSMDQHLLPSQVGTFNLDLYLQNISLQQRQSTRDQIFQLSQAKINRFAKYLSNFGSIGVESIFTNSTQNLPKSRQYKAISL
;
A
#
# COMPACT_ATOMS: atom_id res chain seq x y z
N MET A 1 -5.45 -2.46 -2.39
CA MET A 1 -4.95 -1.83 -3.64
C MET A 1 -6.12 -1.16 -4.33
N TYR A 2 -5.92 -0.07 -5.05
CA TYR A 2 -7.01 0.61 -5.74
C TYR A 2 -6.54 1.22 -7.06
N SER A 3 -7.45 1.24 -8.04
CA SER A 3 -7.32 1.97 -9.29
C SER A 3 -8.48 2.97 -9.36
N TYR A 4 -8.27 4.09 -10.03
CA TYR A 4 -9.25 5.18 -10.11
C TYR A 4 -9.48 5.59 -11.56
N ARG A 5 -10.76 5.68 -11.96
CA ARG A 5 -11.19 5.96 -13.35
C ARG A 5 -10.52 5.05 -14.38
N ASP A 6 -10.51 3.76 -14.06
CA ASP A 6 -9.79 2.75 -14.82
C ASP A 6 -10.62 2.21 -15.99
N PRO A 7 -10.14 2.36 -17.25
CA PRO A 7 -10.79 1.73 -18.39
C PRO A 7 -10.48 0.22 -18.53
N GLN A 8 -9.41 -0.29 -17.92
CA GLN A 8 -8.83 -1.62 -18.15
C GLN A 8 -8.86 -2.51 -16.89
N LEU A 9 -10.05 -2.81 -16.39
CA LEU A 9 -10.26 -3.56 -15.15
C LEU A 9 -9.52 -4.91 -15.10
N ASN A 10 -9.65 -5.74 -16.14
CA ASN A 10 -9.06 -7.09 -16.14
C ASN A 10 -7.54 -7.05 -16.08
N ASP A 11 -6.92 -6.11 -16.79
CA ASP A 11 -5.48 -5.93 -16.80
C ASP A 11 -5.00 -5.46 -15.42
N THR A 12 -5.70 -4.51 -14.80
CA THR A 12 -5.41 -4.04 -13.44
C THR A 12 -5.50 -5.14 -12.39
N LEU A 13 -6.52 -6.01 -12.45
CA LEU A 13 -6.61 -7.16 -11.56
C LEU A 13 -5.46 -8.15 -11.79
N GLY A 14 -5.06 -8.35 -13.06
CA GLY A 14 -3.89 -9.13 -13.44
C GLY A 14 -2.59 -8.54 -12.86
N VAL A 15 -2.41 -7.22 -12.95
CA VAL A 15 -1.27 -6.52 -12.34
C VAL A 15 -1.27 -6.75 -10.84
N TYR A 16 -2.39 -6.50 -10.14
CA TYR A 16 -2.47 -6.65 -8.68
C TYR A 16 -2.17 -8.07 -8.21
N SER A 17 -2.66 -9.06 -8.95
CA SER A 17 -2.39 -10.48 -8.65
C SER A 17 -0.91 -10.84 -8.77
N ASN A 18 -0.16 -10.15 -9.63
CA ASN A 18 1.23 -10.48 -9.97
C ASN A 18 2.30 -9.58 -9.34
N ILE A 19 1.92 -8.61 -8.50
CA ILE A 19 2.89 -7.68 -7.88
C ILE A 19 3.97 -8.40 -7.07
N TYR A 20 3.64 -9.51 -6.41
CA TYR A 20 4.63 -10.27 -5.66
C TYR A 20 5.75 -10.80 -6.57
N GLN A 21 5.44 -11.18 -7.82
CA GLN A 21 6.43 -11.67 -8.79
C GLN A 21 7.39 -10.56 -9.20
N PHE A 22 6.85 -9.36 -9.47
CA PHE A 22 7.67 -8.18 -9.72
C PHE A 22 8.63 -7.92 -8.56
N LEU A 23 8.13 -7.87 -7.33
CA LEU A 23 8.95 -7.61 -6.15
C LEU A 23 9.99 -8.71 -5.87
N GLN A 24 9.74 -9.97 -6.25
CA GLN A 24 10.73 -11.05 -6.13
C GLN A 24 11.93 -10.85 -7.07
N SER A 25 11.68 -10.32 -8.28
CA SER A 25 12.74 -10.03 -9.25
C SER A 25 13.41 -8.67 -9.03
N TYR A 26 12.80 -7.78 -8.23
CA TYR A 26 13.26 -6.41 -8.05
C TYR A 26 14.59 -6.32 -7.31
N GLN A 27 15.57 -5.62 -7.90
CA GLN A 27 16.87 -5.34 -7.30
C GLN A 27 16.93 -3.90 -6.79
N LEU A 28 17.12 -3.76 -5.49
CA LEU A 28 17.22 -2.48 -4.81
C LEU A 28 18.62 -1.90 -5.00
N ASN A 29 18.73 -0.91 -5.88
CA ASN A 29 19.93 -0.09 -6.00
C ASN A 29 19.93 1.03 -4.95
N LYS A 30 21.10 1.66 -4.74
CA LYS A 30 21.28 2.71 -3.72
C LYS A 30 20.40 3.95 -3.96
N GLU A 31 20.19 4.34 -5.21
CA GLU A 31 19.38 5.50 -5.56
C GLU A 31 17.90 5.26 -5.26
N ASN A 32 17.37 4.13 -5.69
CA ASN A 32 16.01 3.69 -5.39
C ASN A 32 15.79 3.50 -3.89
N GLN A 33 16.75 2.92 -3.17
CA GLN A 33 16.69 2.81 -1.71
C GLN A 33 16.55 4.18 -1.06
N LYS A 34 17.39 5.14 -1.47
CA LYS A 34 17.33 6.51 -0.97
C LYS A 34 15.98 7.16 -1.30
N ASN A 35 15.51 7.04 -2.53
CA ASN A 35 14.23 7.63 -2.97
C ASN A 35 13.03 7.04 -2.21
N LEU A 36 13.02 5.73 -1.98
CA LEU A 36 11.98 5.08 -1.17
C LEU A 36 12.00 5.55 0.28
N ILE A 37 13.18 5.69 0.89
CA ILE A 37 13.33 6.21 2.25
C ILE A 37 12.84 7.67 2.31
N ILE A 38 13.31 8.54 1.40
CA ILE A 38 12.91 9.96 1.37
C ILE A 38 11.40 10.09 1.19
N SER A 39 10.81 9.34 0.25
CA SER A 39 9.37 9.37 0.02
C SER A 39 8.60 8.92 1.26
N SER A 40 9.05 7.85 1.94
CA SER A 40 8.39 7.34 3.15
C SER A 40 8.48 8.33 4.32
N ILE A 41 9.65 8.92 4.54
CA ILE A 41 9.85 9.94 5.58
C ILE A 41 9.06 11.21 5.25
N GLY A 42 9.06 11.65 4.00
CA GLY A 42 8.30 12.84 3.59
C GLY A 42 6.79 12.70 3.81
N SER A 43 6.23 11.51 3.64
CA SER A 43 4.83 11.23 3.99
C SER A 43 4.59 11.14 5.50
N MET A 44 5.57 10.66 6.28
CA MET A 44 5.47 10.57 7.73
C MET A 44 5.61 11.94 8.42
N ASP A 45 6.53 12.77 7.92
CA ASP A 45 6.95 14.04 8.49
C ASP A 45 6.43 15.22 7.65
N GLN A 46 5.16 15.10 7.23
CA GLN A 46 4.48 16.18 6.53
C GLN A 46 4.42 17.43 7.41
N HIS A 47 4.64 18.59 6.79
CA HIS A 47 4.47 19.86 7.48
C HIS A 47 2.99 20.04 7.85
N LEU A 48 2.74 20.32 9.13
CA LEU A 48 1.41 20.55 9.67
C LEU A 48 1.22 22.03 10.00
N LEU A 49 0.07 22.57 9.63
CA LEU A 49 -0.38 23.88 10.10
C LEU A 49 -0.65 23.82 11.62
N PRO A 50 -0.55 24.95 12.34
CA PRO A 50 -0.83 24.99 13.78
C PRO A 50 -2.20 24.40 14.16
N SER A 51 -3.22 24.59 13.31
CA SER A 51 -4.56 24.03 13.50
C SER A 51 -4.64 22.51 13.36
N GLN A 52 -3.70 21.87 12.65
CA GLN A 52 -3.69 20.43 12.39
C GLN A 52 -2.94 19.64 13.47
N VAL A 53 -2.02 20.27 14.19
CA VAL A 53 -1.20 19.62 15.22
C VAL A 53 -2.06 19.02 16.33
N GLY A 54 -3.15 19.71 16.72
CA GLY A 54 -4.08 19.22 17.74
C GLY A 54 -4.75 17.91 17.32
N THR A 55 -5.32 17.86 16.11
CA THR A 55 -5.94 16.65 15.56
C THR A 55 -4.94 15.51 15.44
N PHE A 56 -3.75 15.79 14.92
CA PHE A 56 -2.70 14.77 14.80
C PHE A 56 -2.32 14.14 16.14
N ASN A 57 -2.14 14.95 17.18
CA ASN A 57 -1.81 14.44 18.52
C ASN A 57 -2.98 13.67 19.15
N LEU A 58 -4.22 14.10 18.91
CA LEU A 58 -5.41 13.39 19.37
C LEU A 58 -5.52 12.02 18.68
N ASP A 59 -5.27 11.94 17.37
CA ASP A 59 -5.29 10.68 16.62
C ASP A 59 -4.27 9.68 17.17
N LEU A 60 -3.05 10.14 17.49
CA LEU A 60 -2.02 9.31 18.11
C LEU A 60 -2.46 8.80 19.48
N TYR A 61 -3.06 9.66 20.30
CA TYR A 61 -3.55 9.31 21.63
C TYR A 61 -4.66 8.25 21.54
N LEU A 62 -5.67 8.45 20.68
CA LEU A 62 -6.77 7.51 20.50
C LEU A 62 -6.32 6.14 19.96
N GLN A 63 -5.26 6.13 19.14
CA GLN A 63 -4.65 4.90 18.63
C GLN A 63 -3.65 4.27 19.61
N ASN A 64 -3.40 4.88 20.77
CA ASN A 64 -2.38 4.47 21.74
C ASN A 64 -0.97 4.37 21.13
N ILE A 65 -0.64 5.26 20.18
CA ILE A 65 0.67 5.30 19.54
C ILE A 65 1.59 6.22 20.36
N SER A 66 2.60 5.61 20.98
CA SER A 66 3.63 6.33 21.72
C SER A 66 4.67 6.97 20.81
N LEU A 67 5.36 8.00 21.32
CA LEU A 67 6.52 8.61 20.65
C LEU A 67 7.63 7.59 20.36
N GLN A 68 7.83 6.62 21.26
CA GLN A 68 8.82 5.55 21.08
C GLN A 68 8.46 4.64 19.90
N GLN A 69 7.19 4.26 19.75
CA GLN A 69 6.73 3.48 18.60
C GLN A 69 6.93 4.26 17.30
N ARG A 70 6.59 5.55 17.26
CA ARG A 70 6.85 6.41 16.09
C ARG A 70 8.34 6.45 15.73
N GLN A 71 9.20 6.63 16.72
CA GLN A 71 10.64 6.63 16.49
C GLN A 71 11.12 5.27 15.98
N SER A 72 10.64 4.17 16.55
CA SER A 72 10.97 2.83 16.07
C SER A 72 10.53 2.61 14.62
N THR A 73 9.35 3.10 14.22
CA THR A 73 8.91 3.04 12.81
C THR A 73 9.85 3.84 11.90
N ARG A 74 10.28 5.04 12.31
CA ARG A 74 11.26 5.84 11.57
C ARG A 74 12.58 5.09 11.38
N ASP A 75 13.10 4.49 12.45
CA ASP A 75 14.34 3.72 12.39
C ASP A 75 14.21 2.49 11.45
N GLN A 76 13.05 1.83 11.47
CA GLN A 76 12.76 0.70 10.57
C GLN A 76 12.71 1.10 9.09
N ILE A 77 12.22 2.31 8.77
CA ILE A 77 12.23 2.88 7.42
C ILE A 77 13.67 3.11 6.96
N PHE A 78 14.51 3.74 7.79
CA PHE A 78 15.93 3.96 7.45
C PHE A 78 16.71 2.65 7.25
N GLN A 79 16.30 1.58 7.95
CA GLN A 79 16.86 0.24 7.79
C GLN A 79 16.28 -0.53 6.59
N LEU A 80 15.69 0.13 5.58
CA LEU A 80 15.20 -0.55 4.37
C LEU A 80 16.35 -1.35 3.72
N SER A 81 16.08 -2.58 3.32
CA SER A 81 17.06 -3.46 2.69
C SER A 81 16.41 -4.40 1.68
N GLN A 82 17.21 -5.00 0.80
CA GLN A 82 16.74 -6.01 -0.15
C GLN A 82 16.01 -7.16 0.55
N ALA A 83 16.52 -7.62 1.70
CA ALA A 83 15.90 -8.69 2.47
C ALA A 83 14.48 -8.32 2.93
N LYS A 84 14.23 -7.05 3.28
CA LYS A 84 12.89 -6.57 3.65
C LYS A 84 11.95 -6.55 2.45
N ILE A 85 12.42 -6.16 1.26
CA ILE A 85 11.63 -6.21 0.02
C ILE A 85 11.25 -7.65 -0.32
N ASN A 86 12.22 -8.58 -0.28
CA ASN A 86 11.96 -10.00 -0.56
C ASN A 86 10.98 -10.61 0.46
N ARG A 87 11.12 -10.25 1.74
CA ARG A 87 10.18 -10.67 2.80
C ARG A 87 8.77 -10.13 2.54
N PHE A 88 8.65 -8.87 2.11
CA PHE A 88 7.37 -8.26 1.75
C PHE A 88 6.75 -8.93 0.52
N ALA A 89 7.55 -9.26 -0.50
CA ALA A 89 7.09 -10.01 -1.67
C ALA A 89 6.48 -11.38 -1.26
N LYS A 90 7.15 -12.10 -0.35
CA LYS A 90 6.63 -13.36 0.21
C LYS A 90 5.35 -13.18 1.02
N TYR A 91 5.20 -12.05 1.72
CA TYR A 91 3.95 -11.74 2.41
C TYR A 91 2.81 -11.53 1.40
N LEU A 92 3.06 -10.80 0.30
CA LEU A 92 2.06 -10.56 -0.74
C LEU A 92 1.69 -11.82 -1.54
N SER A 93 2.61 -12.76 -1.76
CA SER A 93 2.27 -14.02 -2.44
C SER A 93 1.20 -14.82 -1.69
N ASN A 94 1.15 -14.69 -0.36
CA ASN A 94 0.12 -15.35 0.46
C ASN A 94 -1.21 -14.60 0.44
N PHE A 95 -1.21 -13.30 0.08
CA PHE A 95 -2.38 -12.44 0.13
C PHE A 95 -3.44 -12.79 -0.91
N GLY A 96 -3.04 -13.34 -2.07
CA GLY A 96 -3.97 -13.74 -3.14
C GLY A 96 -5.01 -14.80 -2.73
N SER A 97 -4.75 -15.53 -1.63
CA SER A 97 -5.64 -16.55 -1.07
C SER A 97 -6.67 -16.00 -0.06
N ILE A 98 -6.45 -14.79 0.49
CA ILE A 98 -7.26 -14.18 1.56
C ILE A 98 -7.93 -12.87 1.10
N GLY A 99 -7.42 -12.25 0.03
CA GLY A 99 -7.86 -10.94 -0.45
C GLY A 99 -9.33 -10.92 -0.91
N VAL A 100 -10.01 -9.82 -0.58
CA VAL A 100 -11.34 -9.48 -1.11
C VAL A 100 -11.18 -8.36 -2.14
N GLU A 101 -11.86 -8.51 -3.27
CA GLU A 101 -11.87 -7.53 -4.36
C GLU A 101 -13.25 -6.88 -4.45
N SER A 102 -13.28 -5.55 -4.41
CA SER A 102 -14.49 -4.74 -4.56
C SER A 102 -14.33 -3.83 -5.76
N ILE A 103 -15.27 -3.89 -6.71
CA ILE A 103 -15.17 -3.21 -8.01
C ILE A 103 -16.44 -2.39 -8.22
N PHE A 104 -16.27 -1.12 -8.54
CA PHE A 104 -17.33 -0.22 -8.98
C PHE A 104 -17.16 0.00 -10.48
N THR A 105 -18.10 -0.51 -11.27
CA THR A 105 -18.06 -0.41 -12.73
C THR A 105 -19.47 -0.30 -13.32
N ASN A 106 -19.54 0.04 -14.60
CA ASN A 106 -20.78 0.05 -15.36
C ASN A 106 -21.24 -1.38 -15.69
N SER A 107 -22.47 -1.52 -16.17
CA SER A 107 -23.06 -2.82 -16.51
C SER A 107 -22.43 -3.50 -17.75
N THR A 108 -21.55 -2.81 -18.48
CA THR A 108 -20.98 -3.30 -19.75
C THR A 108 -19.58 -3.89 -19.61
N GLN A 109 -18.86 -3.61 -18.51
CA GLN A 109 -17.57 -4.26 -18.25
C GLN A 109 -17.77 -5.68 -17.70
N ASN A 110 -17.16 -6.64 -18.39
CA ASN A 110 -17.18 -8.05 -17.96
C ASN A 110 -16.36 -8.23 -16.68
N LEU A 111 -17.05 -8.59 -15.60
CA LEU A 111 -16.42 -9.01 -14.36
C LEU A 111 -15.81 -10.43 -14.53
N PRO A 112 -14.63 -10.72 -13.95
CA PRO A 112 -14.01 -12.02 -14.07
C PRO A 112 -14.84 -13.10 -13.37
N LYS A 113 -15.48 -14.02 -14.11
CA LYS A 113 -16.48 -15.01 -13.61
C LYS A 113 -16.04 -15.95 -12.47
N SER A 114 -14.78 -15.89 -12.04
CA SER A 114 -14.16 -16.78 -11.05
C SER A 114 -14.50 -16.45 -9.59
N ARG A 115 -15.08 -15.28 -9.28
CA ARG A 115 -15.39 -14.85 -7.90
C ARG A 115 -16.73 -14.12 -7.81
N GLN A 116 -17.36 -14.15 -6.64
CA GLN A 116 -18.58 -13.38 -6.38
C GLN A 116 -18.24 -11.91 -6.15
N TYR A 117 -18.66 -11.03 -7.05
CA TYR A 117 -18.57 -9.58 -6.84
C TYR A 117 -19.93 -9.02 -6.48
N LYS A 118 -19.94 -8.10 -5.52
CA LYS A 118 -21.15 -7.34 -5.21
C LYS A 118 -21.17 -6.11 -6.12
N ALA A 119 -21.87 -6.21 -7.24
CA ALA A 119 -22.13 -5.05 -8.09
C ALA A 119 -23.08 -4.12 -7.34
N ILE A 120 -22.63 -2.90 -7.06
CA ILE A 120 -23.46 -1.82 -6.53
C ILE A 120 -23.64 -0.83 -7.69
N SER A 121 -24.82 -0.84 -8.33
CA SER A 121 -25.18 0.16 -9.33
C SER A 121 -25.63 1.44 -8.61
N LEU A 122 -25.07 2.58 -9.02
CA LEU A 122 -25.64 3.91 -8.73
C LEU A 122 -26.73 4.23 -9.75
#